data_AF-A0A7X4HEE4-F1
#
_entry.id   AF-A0A7X4HEE4-F1
#
_cell.length_a   1.000
_cell.length_b   1.000
_cell.length_c   1.000
_cell.angle_alpha   90.00
_cell.angle_beta   90.00
_cell.angle_gamma   90.00
#
_symmetry.space_group_name_H-M   'P 1'
#
loop_
_entity.id
_entity.type
_entity.pdbx_description
1 polymer ?
#
loop_
_entity_poly.entity_id
_entity_poly.type
_entity_poly.pdbx_seq_one_letter_code
_entity_poly.pdbx_strand_id
1 'polypeptide(L)'
;MQEQELKQKIYATILELSEGMLQQVGDDTPLIGDASALDSMKLVELCLALEDLGGDLGFDFDWTSDAAMSRSRSMFRAAGALADEFLAQMRGKQ
;
A
#
# COMPACT_ATOMS: atom_id res chain seq x y z
N MET A 1 1.42 -14.52 11.25
CA MET A 1 0.56 -13.53 10.55
C MET A 1 0.17 -14.14 9.22
N GLN A 2 -1.12 -14.17 8.90
CA GLN A 2 -1.63 -14.62 7.60
C GLN A 2 -1.60 -13.45 6.60
N GLU A 3 -1.42 -13.73 5.31
CA GLU A 3 -1.39 -12.70 4.25
C GLU A 3 -2.68 -11.89 4.18
N GLN A 4 -3.81 -12.53 4.52
CA GLN A 4 -5.10 -11.88 4.63
C GLN A 4 -5.10 -10.79 5.71
N GLU A 5 -4.46 -11.04 6.86
CA GLU A 5 -4.36 -10.06 7.96
C GLU A 5 -3.53 -8.84 7.53
N LEU A 6 -2.47 -9.05 6.75
CA LEU A 6 -1.66 -7.98 6.19
C LEU A 6 -2.47 -7.13 5.22
N LYS A 7 -3.14 -7.76 4.25
CA LYS A 7 -4.05 -7.05 3.33
C LYS A 7 -5.07 -6.20 4.09
N GLN A 8 -5.68 -6.75 5.14
CA GLN A 8 -6.64 -6.03 5.98
C GLN A 8 -6.01 -4.84 6.70
N LYS A 9 -4.80 -4.98 7.25
CA LYS A 9 -4.07 -3.86 7.87
C LYS A 9 -3.81 -2.75 6.86
N ILE A 10 -3.32 -3.08 5.67
CA ILE A 10 -3.03 -2.12 4.59
C ILE A 10 -4.30 -1.34 4.23
N TYR A 11 -5.42 -2.05 4.05
CA TYR A 11 -6.71 -1.40 3.75
C TYR A 11 -7.22 -0.53 4.90
N ALA A 12 -7.06 -0.97 6.15
CA ALA A 12 -7.42 -0.18 7.31
C ALA A 12 -6.61 1.13 7.35
N THR A 13 -5.29 1.07 7.16
CA THR A 13 -4.43 2.26 7.10
C THR A 13 -4.84 3.21 5.98
N ILE A 14 -5.13 2.69 4.77
CA ILE A 14 -5.64 3.49 3.65
C ILE A 14 -6.96 4.17 4.02
N LEU A 15 -7.88 3.43 4.64
CA LEU A 15 -9.20 3.92 5.03
C LEU A 15 -9.07 5.05 6.06
N GLU A 16 -8.22 4.87 7.08
CA GLU A 16 -7.93 5.89 8.08
C GLU A 16 -7.33 7.15 7.46
N LEU A 17 -6.33 7.00 6.59
CA LEU A 17 -5.70 8.12 5.88
C LEU A 17 -6.65 8.82 4.90
N SER A 18 -7.63 8.11 4.36
CA SER A 18 -8.64 8.70 3.48
C SER A 18 -9.60 9.65 4.21
N GLU A 19 -9.51 9.78 5.55
CA GLU A 19 -10.33 10.70 6.37
C GLU A 19 -11.85 10.60 6.08
N GLY A 20 -12.32 9.39 5.73
CA GLY A 20 -13.72 9.14 5.39
C GLY A 20 -14.12 9.47 3.95
N MET A 21 -13.17 9.84 3.08
CA MET A 21 -13.41 9.95 1.63
C MET A 21 -13.78 8.59 1.02
N LEU A 22 -13.26 7.50 1.58
CA LEU A 22 -13.62 6.14 1.21
C LEU A 22 -14.50 5.54 2.31
N GLN A 23 -15.62 4.94 1.92
CA GLN A 23 -16.42 4.11 2.84
C GLN A 23 -15.91 2.67 2.90
N GLN A 24 -15.23 2.22 1.83
CA GLN A 24 -14.66 0.89 1.70
C GLN A 24 -13.39 0.96 0.85
N VAL A 25 -12.36 0.23 1.28
CA VAL A 25 -11.14 0.00 0.50
C VAL A 25 -11.19 -1.43 -0.03
N GLY A 26 -11.12 -1.58 -1.34
CA GLY A 26 -11.07 -2.86 -2.03
C GLY A 26 -9.96 -2.86 -3.08
N ASP A 27 -9.80 -3.99 -3.78
CA ASP A 27 -8.70 -4.15 -4.72
C ASP A 27 -8.71 -3.11 -5.85
N ASP A 28 -9.90 -2.68 -6.28
CA ASP A 28 -10.12 -1.69 -7.34
C ASP A 28 -10.04 -0.23 -6.86
N THR A 29 -9.82 0.02 -5.56
CA THR A 29 -9.82 1.38 -5.00
C THR A 29 -8.58 2.16 -5.46
N PRO A 30 -8.72 3.26 -6.23
CA PRO A 30 -7.58 4.02 -6.72
C PRO A 30 -6.91 4.84 -5.61
N LEU A 31 -5.59 4.68 -5.44
CA LEU A 31 -4.80 5.43 -4.46
C LEU A 31 -4.12 6.68 -5.04
N ILE A 32 -3.87 6.72 -6.35
CA ILE A 32 -3.25 7.86 -7.05
C ILE A 32 -4.03 8.25 -8.31
N GLY A 33 -4.05 9.55 -8.63
CA GLY A 33 -4.62 10.10 -9.87
C GLY A 33 -5.83 11.01 -9.63
N ASP A 34 -6.50 11.44 -10.69
CA ASP A 34 -7.66 12.35 -10.60
C ASP A 34 -8.83 11.83 -9.75
N ALA A 35 -8.90 10.51 -9.54
CA ALA A 35 -9.92 9.85 -8.73
C ALA A 35 -9.39 9.36 -7.37
N SER A 36 -8.18 9.74 -6.95
CA SER A 36 -7.59 9.26 -5.71
C SER A 36 -8.17 9.93 -4.48
N ALA A 37 -8.38 9.13 -3.44
CA ALA A 37 -8.73 9.60 -2.09
C ALA A 37 -7.50 9.99 -1.24
N LEU A 38 -6.28 9.75 -1.73
CA LEU A 38 -5.03 10.04 -1.05
C LEU A 38 -4.27 11.14 -1.78
N ASP A 39 -3.88 12.19 -1.06
CA ASP A 39 -2.96 13.22 -1.51
C ASP A 39 -1.50 12.74 -1.39
N SER A 40 -0.57 13.46 -2.00
CA SER A 40 0.88 13.16 -1.93
C SER A 40 1.40 12.97 -0.51
N MET A 41 0.89 13.73 0.47
CA MET A 41 1.25 13.59 1.88
C MET A 41 0.78 12.25 2.46
N LYS A 42 -0.47 11.90 2.19
CA LYS A 42 -1.09 10.65 2.68
C LYS A 42 -0.42 9.42 2.08
N LEU A 43 0.05 9.51 0.82
CA LEU A 43 0.84 8.45 0.20
C LEU A 43 2.16 8.22 0.94
N VAL A 44 2.85 9.29 1.35
CA VAL A 44 4.09 9.17 2.14
C VAL A 44 3.81 8.55 3.50
N GLU A 45 2.76 8.99 4.19
CA GLU A 45 2.34 8.40 5.48
C GLU A 45 1.99 6.91 5.34
N LEU A 46 1.27 6.54 4.28
CA LEU A 46 0.97 5.15 3.96
C LEU A 46 2.25 4.34 3.73
N CYS A 47 3.21 4.88 2.99
CA CYS A 47 4.47 4.20 2.73
C CYS A 47 5.28 3.96 4.01
N LEU A 48 5.38 4.97 4.89
CA LEU A 48 6.06 4.85 6.18
C LEU A 48 5.40 3.80 7.08
N ALA A 49 4.06 3.77 7.11
CA ALA A 49 3.31 2.75 7.86
C ALA A 49 3.55 1.33 7.32
N LEU A 50 3.67 1.19 5.99
CA LEU A 50 4.01 -0.10 5.37
C LEU A 50 5.46 -0.50 5.63
N GLU A 51 6.39 0.45 5.63
CA GLU A 51 7.80 0.20 5.95
C GLU A 51 7.96 -0.32 7.37
N ASP A 52 7.30 0.30 8.35
CA ASP A 52 7.25 -0.16 9.74
C ASP A 52 6.63 -1.57 9.84
N LEU A 53 5.51 -1.80 9.15
CA LEU A 53 4.87 -3.12 9.08
C LEU A 53 5.77 -4.19 8.45
N GLY A 54 6.52 -3.84 7.41
CA GLY A 54 7.51 -4.74 6.81
C GLY A 54 8.63 -5.07 7.79
N GLY A 55 9.17 -4.05 8.47
CA GLY A 55 10.19 -4.20 9.50
C GLY A 55 9.75 -5.17 10.61
N ASP A 56 8.51 -5.06 11.07
CA ASP A 56 7.88 -5.98 12.04
C ASP A 56 7.80 -7.43 11.53
N LEU A 57 7.66 -7.61 10.21
CA LEU A 57 7.62 -8.92 9.55
C LEU A 57 9.01 -9.47 9.24
N GLY A 58 10.07 -8.69 9.48
CA GLY A 58 11.45 -9.06 9.20
C GLY A 58 11.90 -8.78 7.76
N PHE A 59 11.23 -7.88 7.04
CA PHE A 59 11.69 -7.42 5.72
C PHE A 59 11.49 -5.92 5.51
N ASP A 60 12.47 -5.23 4.95
CA ASP A 60 12.25 -3.84 4.51
C ASP A 60 11.41 -3.82 3.23
N PHE A 61 10.24 -3.16 3.33
CA PHE A 61 9.38 -2.84 2.21
C PHE A 61 9.96 -1.67 1.42
N ASP A 62 10.40 -1.94 0.19
CA ASP A 62 11.02 -0.93 -0.66
C ASP A 62 9.96 -0.26 -1.56
N TRP A 63 9.39 0.82 -1.03
CA TRP A 63 8.43 1.67 -1.73
C TRP A 63 9.11 2.77 -2.57
N THR A 64 10.41 2.98 -2.39
CA THR A 64 11.21 3.99 -3.10
C THR A 64 11.88 3.46 -4.37
N SER A 65 11.88 2.14 -4.54
CA SER A 65 12.50 1.47 -5.68
C SER A 65 11.99 1.98 -7.03
N ASP A 66 12.83 1.94 -8.05
CA ASP A 66 12.46 2.34 -9.41
C ASP A 66 11.27 1.52 -9.95
N ALA A 67 11.16 0.25 -9.52
CA ALA A 67 10.03 -0.63 -9.78
C ALA A 67 8.70 -0.13 -9.16
N ALA A 68 8.78 0.49 -7.98
CA ALA A 68 7.65 1.12 -7.29
C ALA A 68 7.23 2.45 -7.94
N MET A 69 8.22 3.26 -8.34
CA MET A 69 8.03 4.60 -8.91
C MET A 69 7.73 4.62 -10.41
N SER A 70 7.93 3.51 -11.13
CA SER A 70 7.66 3.46 -12.57
C SER A 70 6.16 3.58 -12.87
N ARG A 71 5.74 4.74 -13.40
CA ARG A 71 4.33 5.13 -13.74
C ARG A 71 3.53 4.10 -14.55
N SER A 72 4.17 3.16 -15.26
CA SER A 72 3.46 2.12 -16.03
C SER A 72 3.12 0.87 -15.20
N ARG A 73 3.73 0.71 -14.01
CA ARG A 73 3.66 -0.46 -13.12
C ARG A 73 3.43 -0.09 -11.64
N SER A 74 3.08 1.17 -11.33
CA SER A 74 3.00 1.64 -9.95
C SER A 74 1.98 0.85 -9.11
N MET A 75 2.46 0.25 -8.04
CA MET A 75 1.66 -0.41 -7.01
C MET A 75 0.63 0.53 -6.35
N PHE A 76 0.87 1.84 -6.41
CA PHE A 76 -0.06 2.85 -5.93
C PHE A 76 -1.25 3.09 -6.87
N ARG A 77 -1.39 2.36 -7.99
CA ARG A 77 -2.56 2.51 -8.87
C ARG A 77 -3.86 2.14 -8.16
N ALA A 78 -3.83 1.10 -7.33
CA ALA A 78 -4.98 0.66 -6.56
C ALA A 78 -4.56 0.02 -5.24
N ALA A 79 -5.44 0.02 -4.24
CA ALA A 79 -5.16 -0.55 -2.93
C ALA A 79 -4.81 -2.04 -3.01
N GLY A 80 -5.48 -2.79 -3.89
CA GLY A 80 -5.15 -4.20 -4.12
C GLY A 80 -3.75 -4.38 -4.67
N ALA A 81 -3.35 -3.57 -5.66
CA ALA A 81 -2.02 -3.62 -6.23
C ALA A 81 -0.92 -3.32 -5.20
N LEU A 82 -1.14 -2.36 -4.30
CA LEU A 82 -0.22 -2.05 -3.22
C LEU A 82 -0.07 -3.21 -2.24
N ALA A 83 -1.19 -3.81 -1.84
CA ALA A 83 -1.17 -4.92 -0.91
C ALA A 83 -0.60 -6.21 -1.51
N ASP A 84 -0.88 -6.48 -2.79
CA ASP A 84 -0.27 -7.60 -3.52
C ASP A 84 1.23 -7.38 -3.72
N GLU A 85 1.68 -6.16 -4.02
CA GLU A 85 3.11 -5.86 -4.13
C GLU A 85 3.82 -6.04 -2.78
N PHE A 86 3.22 -5.57 -1.69
CA PHE A 86 3.75 -5.78 -0.34
C PHE A 86 3.93 -7.27 -0.01
N LEU A 87 2.90 -8.07 -0.28
CA LEU A 87 2.97 -9.53 -0.11
C LEU A 87 3.97 -10.19 -1.06
N ALA A 88 4.09 -9.72 -2.30
CA ALA A 88 5.06 -10.22 -3.26
C ALA A 88 6.50 -9.95 -2.82
N GLN A 89 6.80 -8.75 -2.30
CA GLN A 89 8.11 -8.41 -1.74
C GLN A 89 8.42 -9.27 -0.50
N MET A 90 7.44 -9.47 0.37
CA MET A 90 7.56 -10.35 1.54
C MET A 90 7.90 -11.79 1.11
N ARG A 91 7.22 -12.33 0.08
CA ARG A 91 7.46 -13.69 -0.45
C ARG A 91 8.79 -13.81 -1.19
N GLY A 92 9.18 -12.77 -1.93
CA GLY A 92 10.37 -12.76 -2.79
C GLY A 92 11.71 -12.68 -2.05
N LYS A 93 11.69 -12.30 -0.76
CA LYS A 93 12.88 -12.26 0.11
C LYS A 93 13.06 -13.51 1.01
N GLN A 94 12.25 -14.57 0.85
CA GLN A 94 12.41 -15.82 1.61
C GLN A 94 13.57 -16.70 1.14
#